data_AF-A0A352FGC8-F1
#
_entry.id   AF-A0A352FGC8-F1
#
_cell.length_a   1.000
_cell.length_b   1.000
_cell.length_c   1.000
_cell.angle_alpha   90.00
_cell.angle_beta   90.00
_cell.angle_gamma   90.00
#
_symmetry.space_group_name_H-M   'P 1'
#
loop_
_entity.id
_entity.type
_entity.pdbx_description
1 polymer ?
#
loop_
_entity_poly.entity_id
_entity_poly.type
_entity_poly.pdbx_seq_one_letter_code
_entity_poly.pdbx_strand_id
1 'polypeptide(L)'
;MTEAAKLRQDLMDKYQEKEVNVNLPSSVFLTISFVDSALNQEDADKRAARAQDAAKFVVKSLPSIGKIKTIWIMFVATERRWIVFHYHRSLNEYTFNNRGEPIATIRMNTSDDLLSPIVRFNPTSNETDISVTRVQLEGDLNHGIALVPHFTASGNAGDPNAKVMAPAFVVFDFASYADRRIFSSDSDLEIISDGQTDFSGKAHLLSPDLARASNNAQFLTAQIPFEQFAKMGAARSLKVKLNGRQFDVSPEAIAALRRMAAYAMPPVRRL
;
A
#
# COMPACT_ATOMS: atom_id res chain seq x y z
N MET A 1 -28.65 10.38 -23.22
CA MET A 1 -28.40 9.45 -22.10
C MET A 1 -28.50 8.04 -22.62
N THR A 2 -27.51 7.18 -22.39
CA THR A 2 -27.56 5.78 -22.85
C THR A 2 -28.54 4.98 -22.00
N GLU A 3 -29.06 3.88 -22.52
CA GLU A 3 -29.96 3.00 -21.79
C GLU A 3 -29.31 2.46 -20.50
N ALA A 4 -28.02 2.11 -20.56
CA ALA A 4 -27.24 1.71 -19.39
C ALA A 4 -27.10 2.83 -18.34
N ALA A 5 -26.90 4.08 -18.78
CA ALA A 5 -26.83 5.22 -17.86
C ALA A 5 -28.19 5.51 -17.20
N LYS A 6 -29.30 5.34 -17.95
CA LYS A 6 -30.64 5.44 -17.38
C LYS A 6 -30.89 4.34 -16.34
N LEU A 7 -30.62 3.08 -16.70
CA LEU A 7 -30.80 1.95 -15.80
C LEU A 7 -29.94 2.10 -14.53
N ARG A 8 -28.71 2.61 -14.65
CA ARG A 8 -27.87 2.96 -13.51
C ARG A 8 -28.57 3.93 -12.57
N GLN A 9 -29.08 5.05 -13.09
CA GLN A 9 -29.75 6.06 -12.28
C GLN A 9 -31.00 5.48 -11.61
N ASP A 10 -31.82 4.76 -12.37
CA ASP A 10 -33.05 4.14 -11.87
C ASP A 10 -32.77 3.15 -10.73
N LEU A 11 -31.67 2.38 -10.81
CA LEU A 11 -31.22 1.47 -9.76
C LEU A 11 -30.71 2.22 -8.52
N MET A 12 -29.94 3.30 -8.73
CA MET A 12 -29.45 4.15 -7.63
C MET A 12 -30.61 4.78 -6.86
N ASP A 13 -31.60 5.33 -7.57
CA ASP A 13 -32.75 5.99 -6.96
C ASP A 13 -33.66 4.98 -6.24
N LYS A 14 -33.94 3.82 -6.86
CA LYS A 14 -34.80 2.79 -6.25
C LYS A 14 -34.21 2.22 -4.97
N TYR A 15 -32.91 1.98 -4.95
CA TYR A 15 -32.25 1.29 -3.86
C TYR A 15 -31.48 2.20 -2.91
N GLN A 16 -31.49 3.51 -3.16
CA GLN A 16 -30.75 4.52 -2.40
C GLN A 16 -29.25 4.22 -2.35
N GLU A 17 -28.72 3.74 -3.49
CA GLU A 17 -27.32 3.32 -3.61
C GLU A 17 -26.47 4.51 -4.07
N LYS A 18 -25.33 4.70 -3.43
CA LYS A 18 -24.39 5.79 -3.76
C LYS A 18 -23.71 5.54 -5.11
N GLU A 19 -23.44 4.28 -5.42
CA GLU A 19 -22.77 3.91 -6.66
C GLU A 19 -23.25 2.56 -7.18
N VAL A 20 -23.70 2.57 -8.44
CA VAL A 20 -24.05 1.37 -9.19
C VAL A 20 -23.33 1.42 -10.53
N ASN A 21 -22.62 0.35 -10.87
CA ASN A 21 -22.02 0.20 -12.19
C ASN A 21 -22.89 -0.72 -13.05
N VAL A 22 -23.30 -0.21 -14.20
CA VAL A 22 -24.09 -0.95 -15.20
C VAL A 22 -23.24 -1.06 -16.45
N ASN A 23 -22.86 -2.28 -16.80
CA ASN A 23 -22.11 -2.58 -18.01
C ASN A 23 -22.96 -3.42 -18.96
N LEU A 24 -23.07 -2.95 -20.20
CA LEU A 24 -23.77 -3.62 -21.29
C LEU A 24 -22.78 -3.83 -22.45
N PRO A 25 -21.76 -4.68 -22.28
CA PRO A 25 -20.66 -4.78 -23.24
C PRO A 25 -21.08 -5.44 -24.56
N SER A 26 -22.18 -6.19 -24.56
CA SER A 26 -22.82 -6.76 -25.75
C SER A 26 -24.31 -7.00 -25.47
N SER A 27 -25.08 -7.30 -26.53
CA SER A 27 -26.50 -7.66 -26.40
C SER A 27 -26.74 -8.97 -25.65
N VAL A 28 -25.71 -9.68 -25.16
CA VAL A 28 -25.89 -11.02 -24.53
C VAL A 28 -25.88 -10.95 -23.01
N PHE A 29 -25.11 -10.03 -22.42
CA PHE A 29 -24.88 -9.97 -20.99
C PHE A 29 -25.08 -8.57 -20.45
N LEU A 30 -25.79 -8.47 -19.32
CA LEU A 30 -25.90 -7.26 -18.52
C LEU A 30 -25.26 -7.52 -17.17
N THR A 31 -24.28 -6.71 -16.80
CA THR A 31 -23.64 -6.77 -15.48
C THR A 31 -24.00 -5.53 -14.68
N ILE A 32 -24.47 -5.75 -13.46
CA ILE A 32 -24.81 -4.71 -12.49
C ILE A 32 -23.98 -4.96 -11.24
N SER A 33 -23.24 -3.96 -10.79
CA SER A 33 -22.45 -4.02 -9.56
C SER A 33 -22.91 -2.93 -8.61
N PHE A 34 -23.36 -3.32 -7.42
CA PHE A 34 -23.59 -2.41 -6.32
C PHE A 34 -22.25 -2.19 -5.60
N VAL A 35 -21.69 -0.98 -5.72
CA VAL A 35 -20.38 -0.65 -5.16
C VAL A 35 -20.59 0.00 -3.80
N ASP A 36 -19.93 -0.54 -2.78
CA ASP A 36 -20.01 -0.05 -1.39
C ASP A 36 -21.43 0.09 -0.86
N SER A 37 -22.32 -0.82 -1.30
CA SER A 37 -23.68 -0.92 -0.79
C SER A 37 -23.67 -1.26 0.70
N ALA A 38 -24.65 -0.76 1.44
CA ALA A 38 -24.88 -1.16 2.83
C ALA A 38 -25.02 -2.69 2.97
N LEU A 39 -25.52 -3.37 1.92
CA LEU A 39 -25.65 -4.83 1.89
C LEU A 39 -24.32 -5.58 1.80
N ASN A 40 -23.19 -4.91 1.54
CA ASN A 40 -21.87 -5.53 1.61
C ASN A 40 -21.52 -5.97 3.05
N GLN A 41 -22.14 -5.34 4.06
CA GLN A 41 -21.95 -5.65 5.48
C GLN A 41 -22.97 -6.65 6.04
N GLU A 42 -23.91 -7.11 5.21
CA GLU A 42 -25.01 -7.98 5.61
C GLU A 42 -24.72 -9.45 5.27
N ASP A 43 -25.65 -10.35 5.57
CA ASP A 43 -25.52 -11.76 5.19
C ASP A 43 -25.78 -12.01 3.69
N ALA A 44 -25.44 -13.23 3.25
CA ALA A 44 -25.57 -13.63 1.84
C ALA A 44 -27.03 -13.68 1.36
N ASP A 45 -27.98 -14.00 2.25
CA ASP A 45 -29.39 -14.15 1.90
C ASP A 45 -30.02 -12.80 1.60
N LYS A 46 -29.68 -11.76 2.38
CA LYS A 46 -30.10 -10.37 2.10
C LYS A 46 -29.57 -9.87 0.76
N ARG A 47 -28.30 -10.18 0.43
CA ARG A 47 -27.72 -9.87 -0.89
C ARG A 47 -28.42 -10.62 -2.01
N ALA A 48 -28.72 -11.91 -1.83
CA ALA A 48 -29.42 -12.71 -2.82
C ALA A 48 -30.84 -12.18 -3.08
N ALA A 49 -31.58 -11.81 -2.01
CA ALA A 49 -32.89 -11.20 -2.13
C ALA A 49 -32.85 -9.87 -2.91
N ARG A 50 -31.87 -9.00 -2.61
CA ARG A 50 -31.68 -7.75 -3.38
C ARG A 50 -31.32 -8.03 -4.83
N ALA A 51 -30.43 -8.98 -5.10
CA ALA A 51 -30.08 -9.34 -6.48
C ALA A 51 -31.31 -9.80 -7.25
N GLN A 52 -32.15 -10.64 -6.65
CA GLN A 52 -33.38 -11.10 -7.29
C GLN A 52 -34.37 -9.95 -7.56
N ASP A 53 -34.55 -9.04 -6.60
CA ASP A 53 -35.43 -7.87 -6.79
C ASP A 53 -34.89 -6.93 -7.89
N ALA A 54 -33.59 -6.66 -7.89
CA ALA A 54 -32.94 -5.84 -8.92
C ALA A 54 -33.05 -6.48 -10.31
N ALA A 55 -32.89 -7.81 -10.44
CA ALA A 55 -33.11 -8.50 -11.70
C ALA A 55 -34.57 -8.32 -12.19
N LYS A 56 -35.57 -8.47 -11.30
CA LYS A 56 -36.97 -8.24 -11.65
C LYS A 56 -37.23 -6.80 -12.07
N PHE A 57 -36.61 -5.84 -11.40
CA PHE A 57 -36.71 -4.42 -11.76
C PHE A 57 -36.14 -4.16 -13.16
N VAL A 58 -34.93 -4.65 -13.42
CA VAL A 58 -34.25 -4.51 -14.72
C VAL A 58 -35.10 -5.07 -15.86
N VAL A 59 -35.70 -6.25 -15.68
CA VAL A 59 -36.57 -6.87 -16.68
C VAL A 59 -37.78 -5.99 -17.04
N LYS A 60 -38.29 -5.22 -16.07
CA LYS A 60 -39.41 -4.29 -16.30
C LYS A 60 -38.96 -2.96 -16.90
N SER A 61 -37.76 -2.51 -16.51
CA SER A 61 -37.30 -1.14 -16.77
C SER A 61 -36.40 -1.02 -18.00
N LEU A 62 -35.89 -2.13 -18.56
CA LEU A 62 -34.95 -2.14 -19.68
C LEU A 62 -35.64 -2.54 -20.99
N PRO A 63 -35.94 -1.59 -21.91
CA PRO A 63 -36.54 -1.89 -23.21
C PRO A 63 -35.79 -2.94 -24.04
N SER A 64 -34.46 -2.95 -23.98
CA SER A 64 -33.63 -3.91 -24.74
C SER A 64 -33.50 -5.28 -24.07
N ILE A 65 -34.22 -5.55 -22.98
CA ILE A 65 -34.08 -6.81 -22.22
C ILE A 65 -34.27 -8.06 -23.08
N GLY A 66 -35.13 -8.01 -24.11
CA GLY A 66 -35.37 -9.14 -25.00
C GLY A 66 -34.15 -9.59 -25.81
N LYS A 67 -33.09 -8.77 -25.86
CA LYS A 67 -31.81 -9.15 -26.48
C LYS A 67 -30.87 -9.82 -25.48
N ILE A 68 -30.97 -9.45 -24.20
CA ILE A 68 -30.10 -9.87 -23.10
C ILE A 68 -30.44 -11.30 -22.65
N LYS A 69 -29.44 -12.19 -22.65
CA LYS A 69 -29.62 -13.59 -22.23
C LYS A 69 -29.37 -13.80 -20.75
N THR A 70 -28.52 -12.98 -20.13
CA THR A 70 -28.16 -13.18 -18.73
C THR A 70 -27.91 -11.84 -18.03
N ILE A 71 -28.42 -11.73 -16.80
CA ILE A 71 -28.19 -10.60 -15.90
C ILE A 71 -27.31 -11.09 -14.75
N TRP A 72 -26.17 -10.43 -14.56
CA TRP A 72 -25.24 -10.69 -13.47
C TRP A 72 -25.35 -9.55 -12.48
N ILE A 73 -25.60 -9.87 -11.21
CA ILE A 73 -25.70 -8.87 -10.15
C ILE A 73 -24.68 -9.20 -9.08
N MET A 74 -23.85 -8.22 -8.76
CA MET A 74 -22.72 -8.37 -7.87
C MET A 74 -22.72 -7.27 -6.80
N PHE A 75 -22.13 -7.60 -5.66
CA PHE A 75 -21.89 -6.69 -4.54
C PHE A 75 -20.39 -6.56 -4.39
N VAL A 76 -19.86 -5.35 -4.55
CA VAL A 76 -18.42 -5.08 -4.58
C VAL A 76 -18.10 -4.09 -3.48
N ALA A 77 -17.15 -4.44 -2.61
CA ALA A 77 -16.64 -3.54 -1.59
C ALA A 77 -15.28 -2.98 -2.03
N THR A 78 -15.11 -1.66 -1.95
CA THR A 78 -13.85 -0.98 -2.20
C THR A 78 -13.01 -1.06 -0.92
N GLU A 79 -12.01 -1.94 -0.91
CA GLU A 79 -10.98 -1.91 0.12
C GLU A 79 -9.83 -0.99 -0.32
N ARG A 80 -9.61 0.10 0.41
CA ARG A 80 -8.39 0.91 0.26
C ARG A 80 -7.31 0.32 1.16
N ARG A 81 -6.47 -0.55 0.61
CA ARG A 81 -5.20 -0.93 1.23
C ARG A 81 -4.11 -0.05 0.63
N TRP A 82 -3.58 0.88 1.41
CA TRP A 82 -2.47 1.73 0.96
C TRP A 82 -1.20 0.87 0.95
N ILE A 83 -0.74 0.51 -0.24
CA ILE A 83 0.66 0.10 -0.45
C ILE A 83 1.37 1.34 -0.96
N VAL A 84 2.28 1.89 -0.17
CA VAL A 84 2.99 3.10 -0.57
C VAL A 84 4.21 2.71 -1.39
N PHE A 85 4.03 2.54 -2.69
CA PHE A 85 5.15 2.47 -3.63
C PHE A 85 5.71 3.88 -3.85
N HIS A 86 6.73 4.25 -3.08
CA HIS A 86 7.55 5.40 -3.41
C HIS A 86 8.54 5.02 -4.53
N TYR A 87 8.12 5.19 -5.78
CA TYR A 87 9.05 5.17 -6.92
C TYR A 87 9.21 6.59 -7.46
N HIS A 88 10.47 7.04 -7.53
CA HIS A 88 10.82 8.36 -8.04
C HIS A 88 11.59 8.18 -9.32
N ARG A 89 11.04 8.74 -10.39
CA ARG A 89 11.75 8.95 -11.64
C ARG A 89 11.89 10.45 -11.84
N SER A 90 13.09 10.98 -11.56
CA SER A 90 13.44 12.32 -12.03
C SER A 90 13.48 12.27 -13.55
N LEU A 91 12.60 13.02 -14.21
CA LEU A 91 12.54 13.06 -15.67
C LEU A 91 13.53 14.10 -16.21
N ASN A 92 13.52 15.30 -15.63
CA ASN A 92 14.45 16.38 -15.90
C ASN A 92 14.60 17.24 -14.65
N GLU A 93 15.81 17.74 -14.39
CA GLU A 93 16.10 18.71 -13.33
C GLU A 93 16.65 20.00 -13.94
N TYR A 94 16.13 21.14 -13.49
CA TYR A 94 16.53 22.47 -13.93
C TYR A 94 16.87 23.32 -12.72
N THR A 95 18.08 23.89 -12.71
CA THR A 95 18.55 24.81 -11.67
C THR A 95 18.72 26.20 -12.22
N PHE A 96 18.25 27.21 -11.49
CA PHE A 96 18.35 28.62 -11.87
C PHE A 96 18.97 29.44 -10.72
N ASN A 97 19.69 30.51 -11.04
CA ASN A 97 20.18 31.44 -10.03
C ASN A 97 19.09 32.44 -9.61
N ASN A 98 19.42 33.32 -8.67
CA ASN A 98 18.52 34.39 -8.19
C ASN A 98 18.21 35.47 -9.25
N ARG A 99 18.72 35.33 -10.48
CA ARG A 99 18.39 36.14 -11.66
C ARG A 99 17.58 35.37 -12.70
N GLY A 100 17.22 34.12 -12.42
CA GLY A 100 16.48 33.25 -13.35
C GLY A 100 17.34 32.65 -14.46
N GLU A 101 18.67 32.74 -14.37
CA GLU A 101 19.58 32.20 -15.37
C GLU A 101 19.90 30.73 -15.06
N PRO A 102 19.96 29.84 -16.07
CA PRO A 102 20.27 28.44 -15.85
C PRO A 102 21.68 28.29 -15.27
N ILE A 103 21.78 27.65 -14.11
CA ILE A 103 23.05 27.21 -13.55
C ILE A 103 23.29 25.82 -14.09
N ALA A 104 24.51 25.56 -14.59
CA ALA A 104 24.95 24.21 -14.93
C ALA A 104 24.58 23.30 -13.75
N THR A 105 23.73 22.30 -14.02
CA THR A 105 23.24 21.39 -13.01
C THR A 105 24.45 20.73 -12.39
N ILE A 106 24.89 21.21 -11.22
CA ILE A 106 25.65 20.38 -10.30
C ILE A 106 24.70 19.22 -10.12
N ARG A 107 25.06 18.03 -10.62
CA ARG A 107 24.29 16.82 -10.32
C ARG A 107 24.14 16.85 -8.81
N MET A 108 22.96 17.23 -8.32
CA MET A 108 22.62 16.87 -6.97
C MET A 108 22.77 15.37 -7.01
N ASN A 109 23.67 14.83 -6.19
CA ASN A 109 23.70 13.41 -5.94
C ASN A 109 22.30 13.12 -5.36
N THR A 110 21.32 12.89 -6.24
CA THR A 110 20.22 11.99 -5.95
C THR A 110 20.96 10.75 -5.54
N SER A 111 21.00 10.57 -4.24
CA SER A 111 21.81 9.54 -3.63
C SER A 111 21.30 8.23 -4.22
N ASP A 112 22.05 7.67 -5.18
CA ASP A 112 21.81 6.33 -5.74
C ASP A 112 21.84 5.27 -4.61
N ASP A 113 22.28 5.65 -3.41
CA ASP A 113 22.15 4.86 -2.21
C ASP A 113 20.68 4.69 -1.79
N LEU A 114 20.14 3.53 -2.16
CA LEU A 114 18.82 3.02 -1.80
C LEU A 114 18.58 2.92 -0.29
N LEU A 115 19.64 2.99 0.53
CA LEU A 115 19.61 2.96 2.00
C LEU A 115 19.65 4.36 2.63
N SER A 116 19.63 5.43 1.85
CA SER A 116 19.45 6.79 2.37
C SER A 116 17.96 7.05 2.66
N PRO A 117 17.57 7.43 3.89
CA PRO A 117 16.18 7.76 4.19
C PRO A 117 15.66 8.91 3.33
N ILE A 118 14.48 8.71 2.76
CA ILE A 118 13.71 9.74 2.09
C ILE A 118 12.81 10.38 3.13
N VAL A 119 12.80 11.72 3.19
CA VAL A 119 12.05 12.52 4.16
C VAL A 119 11.26 13.59 3.43
N ARG A 120 9.93 13.59 3.58
CA ARG A 120 9.04 14.48 2.84
C ARG A 120 7.99 15.11 3.72
N PHE A 121 8.08 16.42 3.86
CA PHE A 121 7.12 17.19 4.63
C PHE A 121 5.93 17.62 3.77
N ASN A 122 4.72 17.35 4.26
CA ASN A 122 3.47 17.88 3.74
C ASN A 122 3.00 19.02 4.65
N PRO A 123 3.07 20.29 4.20
CA PRO A 123 2.64 21.42 5.01
C PRO A 123 1.13 21.46 5.25
N THR A 124 0.32 20.81 4.40
CA THR A 124 -1.14 20.80 4.53
C THR A 124 -1.60 19.94 5.69
N SER A 125 -1.01 18.76 5.89
CA SER A 125 -1.33 17.87 7.02
C SER A 125 -0.39 18.07 8.21
N ASN A 126 0.66 18.88 8.07
CA ASN A 126 1.73 19.04 9.07
C ASN A 126 2.35 17.69 9.48
N GLU A 127 2.69 16.89 8.48
CA GLU A 127 3.24 15.54 8.65
C GLU A 127 4.45 15.35 7.74
N THR A 128 5.36 14.49 8.17
CA THR A 128 6.52 14.07 7.38
C THR A 128 6.48 12.58 7.13
N ASP A 129 6.50 12.19 5.86
CA ASP A 129 6.70 10.80 5.44
C ASP A 129 8.20 10.47 5.45
N ILE A 130 8.56 9.39 6.13
CA ILE A 130 9.93 8.89 6.25
C ILE A 130 9.97 7.44 5.78
N SER A 131 10.84 7.14 4.82
CA SER A 131 10.96 5.79 4.25
C SER A 131 12.40 5.47 3.85
N VAL A 132 12.78 4.19 3.85
CA VAL A 132 13.93 3.70 3.08
C VAL A 132 13.38 2.96 1.87
N THR A 133 13.92 3.27 0.69
CA THR A 133 13.43 2.71 -0.58
C THR A 133 13.47 1.20 -0.57
N ARG A 134 14.59 0.61 -0.08
CA ARG A 134 14.77 -0.84 -0.14
C ARG A 134 15.88 -1.33 0.79
N VAL A 135 15.54 -2.28 1.65
CA VAL A 135 16.48 -3.17 2.34
C VAL A 135 16.42 -4.53 1.66
N GLN A 136 17.50 -4.96 0.99
CA GLN A 136 17.54 -6.28 0.37
C GLN A 136 17.69 -7.36 1.45
N LEU A 137 16.80 -8.36 1.46
CA LEU A 137 16.86 -9.51 2.37
C LEU A 137 17.41 -10.77 1.70
N GLU A 138 17.09 -10.98 0.42
CA GLU A 138 17.54 -12.15 -0.35
C GLU A 138 17.59 -11.82 -1.84
N GLY A 139 18.60 -12.30 -2.56
CA GLY A 139 18.67 -12.18 -4.02
C GLY A 139 18.91 -10.75 -4.50
N ASP A 140 18.35 -10.38 -5.65
CA ASP A 140 18.58 -9.08 -6.30
C ASP A 140 17.29 -8.26 -6.50
N LEU A 141 17.38 -7.20 -7.31
CA LEU A 141 16.27 -6.29 -7.58
C LEU A 141 15.06 -6.97 -8.24
N ASN A 142 15.31 -8.00 -9.04
CA ASN A 142 14.35 -8.68 -9.92
C ASN A 142 14.01 -10.08 -9.43
N HIS A 143 14.86 -10.71 -8.62
CA HIS A 143 14.74 -12.12 -8.18
C HIS A 143 15.05 -12.21 -6.68
N GLY A 144 14.16 -11.69 -5.84
CA GLY A 144 14.49 -11.60 -4.41
C GLY A 144 13.36 -11.19 -3.50
N ILE A 145 13.72 -10.96 -2.24
CA ILE A 145 12.85 -10.42 -1.20
C ILE A 145 13.48 -9.13 -0.69
N ALA A 146 12.66 -8.10 -0.62
CA ALA A 146 13.02 -6.80 -0.08
C ALA A 146 12.08 -6.40 1.06
N LEU A 147 12.60 -5.61 1.99
CA LEU A 147 11.86 -4.91 3.03
C LEU A 147 11.89 -3.40 2.72
N VAL A 148 10.73 -2.76 2.84
CA VAL A 148 10.52 -1.32 2.65
C VAL A 148 9.90 -0.77 3.94
N PRO A 149 10.74 -0.30 4.89
CA PRO A 149 10.24 0.32 6.10
C PRO A 149 9.79 1.75 5.81
N HIS A 150 8.64 2.15 6.34
CA HIS A 150 8.16 3.52 6.24
C HIS A 150 7.23 3.91 7.40
N PHE A 151 7.14 5.20 7.69
CA PHE A 151 6.21 5.76 8.67
C PHE A 151 5.95 7.23 8.40
N THR A 152 4.86 7.75 8.96
CA THR A 152 4.51 9.18 8.92
C THR A 152 4.57 9.74 10.33
N ALA A 153 5.33 10.82 10.53
CA ALA A 153 5.49 11.50 11.81
C ALA A 153 4.86 12.90 11.77
N SER A 154 4.20 13.34 12.84
CA SER A 154 3.64 14.70 12.89
C SER A 154 4.76 15.74 13.09
N GLY A 155 4.69 16.85 12.35
CA GLY A 155 5.71 17.90 12.30
C GLY A 155 6.66 17.76 11.11
N ASN A 156 7.53 18.76 10.92
CA ASN A 156 8.54 18.78 9.84
C ASN A 156 9.85 18.12 10.29
N ALA A 157 10.07 16.85 9.98
CA ALA A 157 11.29 16.16 10.41
C ALA A 157 12.56 16.58 9.62
N GLY A 158 12.41 17.35 8.55
CA GLY A 158 13.54 17.96 7.84
C GLY A 158 14.09 19.20 8.52
N ASP A 159 13.34 19.83 9.43
CA ASP A 159 13.78 21.00 10.19
C ASP A 159 14.39 20.55 11.54
N PRO A 160 15.70 20.81 11.79
CA PRO A 160 16.37 20.40 13.02
C PRO A 160 15.81 21.04 14.30
N ASN A 161 15.02 22.11 14.16
CA ASN A 161 14.39 22.80 15.30
C ASN A 161 12.92 22.46 15.48
N ALA A 162 12.32 21.70 14.55
CA ALA A 162 10.92 21.34 14.63
C ALA A 162 10.68 20.29 15.72
N LYS A 163 9.52 20.39 16.37
CA LYS A 163 9.04 19.35 17.26
C LYS A 163 8.37 18.26 16.43
N VAL A 164 9.05 17.14 16.28
CA VAL A 164 8.50 15.94 15.62
C VAL A 164 7.93 15.00 16.67
N MET A 165 6.74 14.46 16.41
CA MET A 165 6.15 13.41 17.24
C MET A 165 6.41 12.04 16.62
N ALA A 166 6.94 11.12 17.42
CA ALA A 166 7.08 9.73 17.03
C ALA A 166 5.72 9.13 16.62
N PRO A 167 5.66 8.34 15.54
CA PRO A 167 4.45 7.59 15.20
C PRO A 167 4.23 6.47 16.22
N ALA A 168 3.01 5.92 16.24
CA ALA A 168 2.74 4.71 17.02
C ALA A 168 3.45 3.48 16.41
N PHE A 169 3.51 3.41 15.07
CA PHE A 169 4.02 2.26 14.34
C PHE A 169 4.88 2.67 13.15
N VAL A 170 5.78 1.77 12.78
CA VAL A 170 6.47 1.71 11.49
C VAL A 170 5.88 0.57 10.68
N VAL A 171 5.58 0.81 9.42
CA VAL A 171 5.08 -0.21 8.51
C VAL A 171 6.27 -0.87 7.81
N PHE A 172 6.32 -2.19 7.89
CA PHE A 172 7.27 -3.05 7.19
C PHE A 172 6.55 -3.71 6.04
N ASP A 173 6.77 -3.20 4.83
CA ASP A 173 6.29 -3.84 3.61
C ASP A 173 7.36 -4.77 3.06
N PHE A 174 7.00 -6.03 2.83
CA PHE A 174 7.87 -7.01 2.19
C PHE A 174 7.42 -7.18 0.75
N ALA A 175 8.35 -7.07 -0.20
CA ALA A 175 8.11 -7.33 -1.60
C ALA A 175 8.94 -8.54 -2.03
N SER A 176 8.27 -9.59 -2.52
CA SER A 176 8.93 -10.72 -3.19
C SER A 176 8.72 -10.60 -4.69
N TYR A 177 9.83 -10.69 -5.44
CA TYR A 177 9.87 -10.77 -6.90
C TYR A 177 10.45 -12.11 -7.37
N ALA A 178 10.38 -13.14 -6.54
CA ALA A 178 10.96 -14.42 -6.89
C ALA A 178 10.25 -15.07 -8.09
N ASP A 179 10.98 -15.93 -8.81
CA ASP A 179 10.46 -16.67 -9.98
C ASP A 179 9.29 -17.61 -9.66
N ARG A 180 9.02 -17.82 -8.36
CA ARG A 180 7.91 -18.62 -7.84
C ARG A 180 7.29 -17.93 -6.64
N ARG A 181 6.03 -18.26 -6.36
CA ARG A 181 5.38 -17.84 -5.10
C ARG A 181 6.12 -18.40 -3.89
N ILE A 182 6.44 -17.53 -2.95
CA ILE A 182 7.09 -17.83 -1.67
C ILE A 182 6.07 -17.72 -0.51
N PHE A 183 5.08 -16.84 -0.62
CA PHE A 183 4.08 -16.60 0.41
C PHE A 183 2.70 -17.09 -0.04
N SER A 184 2.16 -18.14 0.56
CA SER A 184 0.80 -18.64 0.20
C SER A 184 -0.31 -18.02 1.06
N SER A 185 0.04 -17.39 2.17
CA SER A 185 -0.87 -16.81 3.15
C SER A 185 -0.12 -15.82 4.03
N ASP A 186 -0.82 -15.25 5.02
CA ASP A 186 -0.20 -14.49 6.11
C ASP A 186 0.99 -15.26 6.69
N SER A 187 2.08 -14.54 6.92
CA SER A 187 3.35 -15.13 7.30
C SER A 187 3.70 -14.83 8.75
N ASP A 188 4.24 -15.81 9.47
CA ASP A 188 4.86 -15.58 10.77
C ASP A 188 6.07 -14.67 10.61
N LEU A 189 6.12 -13.59 11.39
CA LEU A 189 7.21 -12.62 11.39
C LEU A 189 7.85 -12.56 12.78
N GLU A 190 9.16 -12.80 12.83
CA GLU A 190 9.99 -12.48 13.99
C GLU A 190 11.11 -11.53 13.57
N ILE A 191 11.40 -10.54 14.41
CA ILE A 191 12.57 -9.68 14.26
C ILE A 191 13.49 -9.94 15.46
N ILE A 192 14.73 -10.32 15.17
CA ILE A 192 15.72 -10.71 16.17
C ILE A 192 16.88 -9.71 16.10
N SER A 193 17.06 -8.92 17.16
CA SER A 193 18.15 -7.97 17.30
C SER A 193 19.15 -8.51 18.31
N ASP A 194 20.43 -8.58 17.96
CA ASP A 194 21.50 -9.02 18.87
C ASP A 194 21.21 -10.36 19.58
N GLY A 195 20.51 -11.26 18.88
CA GLY A 195 20.12 -12.58 19.37
C GLY A 195 18.85 -12.62 20.22
N GLN A 196 18.20 -11.49 20.47
CA GLN A 196 16.93 -11.39 21.22
C GLN A 196 15.77 -11.07 20.28
N THR A 197 14.62 -11.71 20.47
CA THR A 197 13.41 -11.42 19.70
C THR A 197 12.78 -10.12 20.20
N ASP A 198 12.92 -9.06 19.41
CA ASP A 198 12.33 -7.74 19.70
C ASP A 198 10.87 -7.63 19.25
N PHE A 199 10.50 -8.39 18.21
CA PHE A 199 9.13 -8.43 17.69
C PHE A 199 8.75 -9.86 17.28
N SER A 200 7.52 -10.25 17.57
CA SER A 200 6.89 -11.47 17.07
C SER A 200 5.43 -11.18 16.74
N GLY A 201 5.01 -11.53 15.52
CA GLY A 201 3.68 -11.24 15.02
C GLY A 201 3.42 -11.84 13.64
N LYS A 202 2.50 -11.24 12.89
CA LYS A 202 2.15 -11.66 11.53
C LYS A 202 2.48 -10.54 10.53
N ALA A 203 2.95 -10.93 9.36
CA ALA A 203 2.97 -10.11 8.16
C ALA A 203 1.82 -10.55 7.25
N HIS A 204 0.87 -9.65 6.98
CA HIS A 204 -0.36 -9.94 6.27
C HIS A 204 -0.17 -9.87 4.76
N LEU A 205 -0.73 -10.84 4.04
CA LEU A 205 -0.65 -10.88 2.58
C LEU A 205 -1.56 -9.82 1.94
N LEU A 206 -0.93 -8.91 1.19
CA LEU A 206 -1.60 -7.87 0.43
C LEU A 206 -1.94 -8.41 -0.97
N SER A 207 -3.11 -9.02 -1.09
CA SER A 207 -3.72 -9.57 -2.33
C SER A 207 -3.42 -11.05 -2.61
N PRO A 208 -4.31 -11.98 -2.21
CA PRO A 208 -4.20 -13.38 -2.58
C PRO A 208 -4.52 -13.68 -4.07
N ASP A 209 -5.31 -12.84 -4.75
CA ASP A 209 -6.13 -13.32 -5.89
C ASP A 209 -6.04 -12.59 -7.25
N LEU A 210 -5.16 -11.59 -7.44
CA LEU A 210 -5.08 -10.87 -8.74
C LEU A 210 -3.93 -11.29 -9.66
N ALA A 211 -3.23 -12.39 -9.36
CA ALA A 211 -2.15 -12.86 -10.21
C ALA A 211 -2.71 -13.41 -11.53
N ARG A 212 -2.71 -12.56 -12.56
CA ARG A 212 -2.63 -13.03 -13.95
C ARG A 212 -1.40 -13.95 -14.06
N ALA A 213 -1.51 -15.02 -14.83
CA ALA A 213 -0.59 -16.18 -14.90
C ALA A 213 0.90 -15.90 -15.15
N SER A 214 1.34 -14.64 -15.24
CA SER A 214 2.72 -14.23 -15.50
C SER A 214 3.38 -13.38 -14.41
N ASN A 215 2.68 -13.00 -13.33
CA ASN A 215 3.27 -12.20 -12.26
C ASN A 215 3.29 -12.95 -10.92
N ASN A 216 4.49 -13.33 -10.47
CA ASN A 216 4.74 -13.98 -9.19
C ASN A 216 5.07 -12.98 -8.07
N ALA A 217 4.94 -11.66 -8.30
CA ALA A 217 5.17 -10.66 -7.27
C ALA A 217 4.17 -10.81 -6.11
N GLN A 218 4.68 -10.74 -4.88
CA GLN A 218 3.89 -10.89 -3.66
C GLN A 218 4.27 -9.85 -2.64
N PHE A 219 3.30 -9.34 -1.91
CA PHE A 219 3.50 -8.26 -0.95
C PHE A 219 2.95 -8.67 0.41
N LEU A 220 3.75 -8.53 1.47
CA LEU A 220 3.31 -8.66 2.85
C LEU A 220 3.41 -7.31 3.54
N THR A 221 2.61 -7.06 4.57
CA THR A 221 2.73 -5.87 5.41
C THR A 221 2.66 -6.22 6.89
N ALA A 222 3.45 -5.56 7.71
CA ALA A 222 3.42 -5.67 9.17
C ALA A 222 3.52 -4.29 9.82
N GLN A 223 2.85 -4.11 10.96
CA GLN A 223 3.00 -2.91 11.77
C GLN A 223 3.89 -3.22 12.98
N ILE A 224 5.00 -2.51 13.07
CA ILE A 224 5.99 -2.64 14.14
C ILE A 224 5.88 -1.42 15.06
N PRO A 225 5.66 -1.58 16.37
CA PRO A 225 5.73 -0.47 17.32
C PRO A 225 7.00 0.36 17.14
N PHE A 226 6.87 1.70 17.11
CA PHE A 226 8.01 2.57 16.80
C PHE A 226 9.18 2.41 17.77
N GLU A 227 8.90 2.17 19.06
CA GLU A 227 9.94 1.92 20.06
C GLU A 227 10.76 0.64 19.77
N GLN A 228 10.11 -0.40 19.26
CA GLN A 228 10.79 -1.63 18.84
C GLN A 228 11.60 -1.38 17.57
N PHE A 229 11.06 -0.64 16.60
CA PHE A 229 11.80 -0.22 15.41
C PHE A 229 13.07 0.59 15.77
N ALA A 230 12.97 1.52 16.72
CA ALA A 230 14.12 2.29 17.20
C ALA A 230 15.20 1.39 17.82
N LYS A 231 14.82 0.36 18.58
CA LYS A 231 15.75 -0.66 19.10
C LYS A 231 16.44 -1.43 17.98
N MET A 232 15.72 -1.84 16.94
CA MET A 232 16.29 -2.52 15.77
C MET A 232 17.38 -1.67 15.09
N GLY A 233 17.16 -0.36 14.94
CA GLY A 233 18.17 0.55 14.41
C GLY A 233 19.40 0.73 15.33
N ALA A 234 19.24 0.57 16.64
CA ALA A 234 20.35 0.64 17.61
C ALA A 234 21.17 -0.66 17.71
N ALA A 235 20.64 -1.78 17.23
CA ALA A 235 21.27 -3.09 17.30
C ALA A 235 22.60 -3.16 16.50
N ARG A 236 23.44 -4.14 16.86
CA ARG A 236 24.67 -4.47 16.11
C ARG A 236 24.40 -5.47 15.00
N SER A 237 23.43 -6.34 15.20
CA SER A 237 22.99 -7.36 14.27
C SER A 237 21.46 -7.45 14.28
N LEU A 238 20.87 -7.68 13.11
CA LEU A 238 19.44 -7.76 12.94
C LEU A 238 19.11 -8.90 11.98
N LYS A 239 18.14 -9.71 12.35
CA LYS A 239 17.63 -10.80 11.52
C LYS A 239 16.13 -10.69 11.38
N VAL A 240 15.65 -10.90 10.17
CA VAL A 240 14.22 -10.99 9.85
C VAL A 240 13.91 -12.46 9.62
N LYS A 241 12.91 -13.01 10.30
CA LYS A 241 12.44 -14.37 10.07
C LYS A 241 11.02 -14.33 9.55
N LEU A 242 10.80 -14.83 8.33
CA LEU A 242 9.48 -14.94 7.69
C LEU A 242 9.18 -16.42 7.39
N ASN A 243 8.10 -16.97 7.96
CA ASN A 243 7.73 -18.38 7.80
C ASN A 243 8.90 -19.36 8.03
N GLY A 244 9.69 -19.11 9.08
CA GLY A 244 10.85 -19.93 9.42
C GLY A 244 12.10 -19.70 8.57
N ARG A 245 12.03 -18.95 7.46
CA ARG A 245 13.21 -18.51 6.70
C ARG A 245 13.82 -17.29 7.37
N GLN A 246 15.12 -17.33 7.60
CA GLN A 246 15.87 -16.26 8.27
C GLN A 246 16.72 -15.50 7.25
N PHE A 247 16.68 -14.18 7.34
CA PHE A 247 17.43 -13.24 6.53
C PHE A 247 18.28 -12.36 7.44
N ASP A 248 19.58 -12.31 7.19
CA ASP A 248 20.48 -11.39 7.89
C ASP A 248 20.38 -10.01 7.22
N VAL A 249 20.13 -8.97 8.03
CA VAL A 249 20.09 -7.59 7.54
C VAL A 249 21.51 -7.02 7.57
N SER A 250 21.94 -6.41 6.47
CA SER A 250 23.31 -5.89 6.37
C SER A 250 23.57 -4.76 7.37
N PRO A 251 24.82 -4.56 7.81
CA PRO A 251 25.18 -3.44 8.70
C PRO A 251 24.78 -2.07 8.15
N GLU A 252 24.89 -1.87 6.83
CA GLU A 252 24.51 -0.62 6.15
C GLU A 252 23.00 -0.40 6.22
N ALA A 253 22.21 -1.47 6.04
CA ALA A 253 20.77 -1.42 6.19
C ALA A 253 20.36 -1.14 7.64
N ILE A 254 21.00 -1.75 8.64
CA ILE A 254 20.77 -1.43 10.06
C ILE A 254 21.07 0.06 10.32
N ALA A 255 22.18 0.57 9.78
CA ALA A 255 22.52 1.99 9.87
C ALA A 255 21.47 2.90 9.19
N ALA A 256 20.84 2.44 8.11
CA ALA A 256 19.72 3.14 7.48
C ALA A 256 18.49 3.19 8.38
N LEU A 257 18.10 2.07 9.00
CA LEU A 257 17.00 2.03 9.96
C LEU A 257 17.26 2.97 11.15
N ARG A 258 18.51 3.02 11.62
CA ARG A 258 18.95 3.97 12.67
C ARG A 258 18.74 5.42 12.25
N ARG A 259 19.15 5.78 11.03
CA ARG A 259 18.96 7.14 10.49
C ARG A 259 17.48 7.47 10.33
N MET A 260 16.66 6.52 9.87
CA MET A 260 15.20 6.70 9.82
C MET A 260 14.63 7.01 11.21
N ALA A 261 14.94 6.19 12.22
CA ALA A 261 14.42 6.38 13.57
C ALA A 261 14.82 7.75 14.15
N ALA A 262 16.02 8.24 13.83
CA ALA A 262 16.51 9.53 14.31
C ALA A 262 15.63 10.74 13.89
N TYR A 263 14.87 10.63 12.79
CA TYR A 263 13.95 11.69 12.35
C TYR A 263 12.74 11.88 13.26
N ALA A 264 12.41 10.89 14.09
CA ALA A 264 11.24 10.95 14.96
C ALA A 264 11.57 10.65 16.43
N MET A 265 12.86 10.49 16.76
CA MET A 265 13.34 10.45 18.14
C MET A 265 13.69 11.86 18.62
N PRO A 266 13.43 12.19 19.90
CA PRO A 266 13.91 13.45 20.47
C PRO A 266 15.45 13.50 20.42
N PRO A 267 16.05 14.69 20.23
CA PRO A 267 17.49 14.83 20.24
C PRO A 267 18.05 14.35 21.59
N VAL A 268 19.07 13.49 21.53
CA VAL A 268 19.77 13.03 22.73
C VAL A 268 20.41 14.25 23.39
N ARG A 269 19.86 14.70 24.51
CA ARG A 269 20.50 15.71 25.35
C ARG A 269 21.80 15.10 25.86
N ARG A 270 22.94 15.58 25.35
CA ARG A 270 24.24 15.32 25.98
C ARG A 270 24.19 16.03 27.33
N LEU A 271 24.17 15.24 28.40
CA LEU A 271 24.44 15.70 29.77
C LEU A 271 25.94 15.95 29.93
#